data_AF-A0A3C2DGQ4-F1
#
_entry.id   AF-A0A3C2DGQ4-F1
#
_cell.length_a   1.000
_cell.length_b   1.000
_cell.length_c   1.000
_cell.angle_alpha   90.00
_cell.angle_beta   90.00
_cell.angle_gamma   90.00
#
_symmetry.space_group_name_H-M   'P 1'
#
loop_
_entity.id
_entity.type
_entity.pdbx_description
1 polymer ?
#
loop_
_entity_poly.entity_id
_entity_poly.type
_entity_poly.pdbx_seq_one_letter_code
_entity_poly.pdbx_strand_id
1 'polypeptide(L)'
;AAPSSADRTHETTHRDRESEVTAQGKTNEYGVQTTNRRIFSWSEVDRFSWDDGGFEGQILSGENMHLIRATYPPGTPYAMHSHPYEQFSLLLSGRLRLTVGDESREIVPGDGWYAPSDVPHGGEV
;
A
#
# COMPACT_ATOMS: atom_id res chain seq x y z
N ALA A 1 35.54 -1.54 -55.48
CA ALA A 1 34.47 -1.01 -56.33
C ALA A 1 33.22 -0.85 -55.47
N ALA A 2 32.69 0.37 -55.39
CA ALA A 2 31.29 0.66 -55.10
C ALA A 2 30.72 1.31 -56.37
N PRO A 3 29.39 1.27 -56.60
CA PRO A 3 28.51 2.35 -56.09
C PRO A 3 27.14 1.81 -55.57
N SER A 4 26.53 2.44 -54.56
CA SER A 4 25.38 3.38 -54.64
C SER A 4 24.02 2.66 -54.68
N SER A 5 22.93 3.08 -54.02
CA SER A 5 22.54 4.28 -53.29
C SER A 5 21.31 3.95 -52.44
N ALA A 6 21.09 4.82 -51.44
CA ALA A 6 19.95 4.89 -50.53
C ALA A 6 18.57 4.68 -51.17
N ASP A 7 17.65 4.14 -50.37
CA ASP A 7 16.33 4.73 -50.25
C ASP A 7 15.97 4.89 -48.77
N ARG A 8 15.64 6.12 -48.41
CA ARG A 8 15.13 6.53 -47.10
C ARG A 8 13.63 6.60 -47.27
N THR A 9 12.88 5.87 -46.46
CA THR A 9 11.50 6.26 -46.17
C THR A 9 11.35 6.56 -44.69
N HIS A 10 10.91 7.80 -44.50
CA HIS A 10 10.57 8.48 -43.28
C HIS A 10 9.42 7.78 -42.53
N GLU A 11 9.53 7.80 -41.20
CA GLU A 11 8.48 8.26 -40.28
C GLU A 11 7.20 7.39 -40.22
N THR A 12 6.90 6.78 -39.09
CA THR A 12 5.99 7.43 -38.14
C THR A 12 6.30 6.96 -36.72
N THR A 13 6.54 7.95 -35.86
CA THR A 13 6.42 7.87 -34.41
C THR A 13 5.13 7.18 -33.98
N HIS A 14 5.23 5.99 -33.39
CA HIS A 14 4.32 5.59 -32.32
C HIS A 14 5.14 5.51 -31.04
N ARG A 15 5.42 6.71 -30.53
CA ARG A 15 5.56 6.90 -29.09
C ARG A 15 4.19 6.51 -28.55
N ASP A 16 4.03 5.26 -28.15
CA ASP A 16 2.93 4.87 -27.28
C ASP A 16 3.18 5.62 -25.97
N ARG A 17 2.70 6.87 -25.95
CA ARG A 17 1.99 7.40 -24.81
C ARG A 17 0.87 6.38 -24.56
N GLU A 18 1.21 5.29 -23.88
CA GLU A 18 0.28 4.75 -22.92
C GLU A 18 -0.09 5.94 -22.08
N SER A 19 -1.31 6.40 -22.37
CA SER A 19 -2.05 7.36 -21.60
C SER A 19 -1.66 7.20 -20.16
N GLU A 20 -1.30 8.33 -19.55
CA GLU A 20 -1.28 8.56 -18.12
C GLU A 20 -2.70 8.23 -17.61
N VAL A 21 -3.02 6.94 -17.54
CA VAL A 21 -4.20 6.41 -16.91
C VAL A 21 -3.92 6.69 -15.46
N THR A 22 -4.49 7.79 -14.97
CA THR A 22 -4.59 8.05 -13.55
C THR A 22 -5.04 6.73 -12.91
N ALA A 23 -4.15 6.08 -12.15
CA ALA A 23 -4.37 4.77 -11.55
C ALA A 23 -5.49 4.76 -10.49
N GLN A 24 -6.13 5.91 -10.34
CA GLN A 24 -7.28 6.22 -9.51
C GLN A 24 -8.53 5.67 -10.20
N GLY A 25 -9.17 4.74 -9.51
CA GLY A 25 -10.52 4.26 -9.79
C GLY A 25 -11.58 5.28 -9.41
N LYS A 26 -12.81 4.82 -9.25
CA LYS A 26 -13.93 5.68 -8.85
C LYS A 26 -13.86 5.98 -7.36
N THR A 27 -14.57 7.03 -6.94
CA THR A 27 -14.93 7.20 -5.52
C THR A 27 -16.02 6.21 -5.15
N ASN A 28 -15.82 5.41 -4.09
CA ASN A 28 -16.87 4.53 -3.56
C ASN A 28 -17.89 5.31 -2.70
N GLU A 29 -18.90 4.61 -2.18
CA GLU A 29 -19.96 5.22 -1.33
C GLU A 29 -19.43 5.86 -0.03
N TYR A 30 -18.21 5.49 0.39
CA TYR A 30 -17.53 6.02 1.57
C TYR A 30 -16.64 7.24 1.26
N GLY A 31 -16.63 7.74 0.02
CA GLY A 31 -15.80 8.87 -0.37
C GLY A 31 -14.33 8.54 -0.65
N VAL A 32 -13.97 7.25 -0.68
CA VAL A 32 -12.60 6.78 -0.88
C VAL A 32 -12.30 6.62 -2.37
N GLN A 33 -11.16 7.15 -2.82
CA GLN A 33 -10.62 6.85 -4.15
C GLN A 33 -10.18 5.38 -4.20
N THR A 34 -10.86 4.59 -5.01
CA THR A 34 -10.52 3.17 -5.21
C THR A 34 -9.43 3.01 -6.26
N THR A 35 -8.84 1.83 -6.39
CA THR A 35 -7.90 1.50 -7.46
C THR A 35 -8.60 0.74 -8.58
N ASN A 36 -8.21 1.00 -9.82
CA ASN A 36 -8.55 0.14 -10.96
C ASN A 36 -7.48 -0.95 -11.21
N ARG A 37 -6.38 -0.96 -10.45
CA ARG A 37 -5.28 -1.93 -10.63
C ARG A 37 -5.70 -3.31 -10.15
N ARG A 38 -5.54 -4.31 -11.01
CA ARG A 38 -5.80 -5.72 -10.69
C ARG A 38 -4.55 -6.47 -10.24
N ILE A 39 -3.40 -6.04 -10.74
CA ILE A 39 -2.07 -6.50 -10.37
C ILE A 39 -1.26 -5.23 -10.11
N PHE A 40 -0.47 -5.21 -9.04
CA PHE A 40 0.32 -4.04 -8.66
C PHE A 40 1.64 -4.46 -8.00
N SER A 41 2.62 -3.56 -8.06
CA SER A 41 3.81 -3.58 -7.23
C SER A 41 3.71 -2.48 -6.17
N TRP A 42 4.26 -2.71 -4.97
CA TRP A 42 4.38 -1.65 -3.96
C TRP A 42 5.21 -0.46 -4.46
N SER A 43 6.07 -0.62 -5.47
CA SER A 43 6.79 0.50 -6.07
C SER A 43 5.88 1.47 -6.86
N GLU A 44 4.65 1.06 -7.17
CA GLU A 44 3.68 1.84 -7.96
C GLU A 44 2.65 2.57 -7.09
N VAL A 45 2.62 2.28 -5.79
CA VAL A 45 1.67 2.88 -4.83
C VAL A 45 2.37 4.01 -4.11
N ASP A 46 1.74 5.18 -4.06
CA ASP A 46 2.32 6.35 -3.42
C ASP A 46 2.58 6.09 -1.94
N ARG A 47 3.76 6.53 -1.48
CA ARG A 47 4.13 6.55 -0.06
C ARG A 47 3.67 7.86 0.54
N PHE A 48 3.07 7.78 1.71
CA PHE A 48 2.89 8.93 2.59
C PHE A 48 3.67 8.71 3.88
N SER A 49 4.15 9.80 4.45
CA SER A 49 4.75 9.85 5.78
C SER A 49 3.95 10.80 6.66
N TRP A 50 3.90 10.51 7.95
CA TRP A 50 3.41 11.44 8.95
C TRP A 50 4.63 11.99 9.68
N ASP A 51 4.75 13.31 9.74
CA ASP A 51 6.00 14.02 10.08
C ASP A 51 6.50 13.75 11.52
N ASP A 52 5.66 13.21 12.40
CA ASP A 52 5.93 13.12 13.84
C ASP A 52 6.57 11.81 14.33
N GLY A 53 6.94 10.86 13.46
CA GLY A 53 7.48 9.58 13.95
C GLY A 53 8.12 8.63 12.94
N GLY A 54 8.39 9.10 11.72
CA GLY A 54 9.03 8.30 10.67
C GLY A 54 8.20 7.10 10.20
N PHE A 55 6.91 7.06 10.55
CA PHE A 55 5.96 6.09 10.03
C PHE A 55 5.76 6.31 8.53
N GLU A 56 5.93 5.25 7.75
CA GLU A 56 5.65 5.22 6.32
C GLU A 56 4.44 4.31 6.04
N GLY A 57 3.51 4.83 5.26
CA GLY A 57 2.33 4.09 4.82
C GLY A 57 2.17 4.09 3.31
N GLN A 58 1.62 2.98 2.80
CA GLN A 58 1.09 2.86 1.45
C GLN A 58 -0.30 2.21 1.57
N ILE A 59 -1.30 2.78 0.91
CA ILE A 59 -2.68 2.27 0.95
C ILE A 59 -3.14 2.00 -0.48
N LEU A 60 -3.65 0.80 -0.70
CA LEU A 60 -4.38 0.43 -1.90
C LEU A 60 -5.84 0.17 -1.50
N SER A 61 -6.76 1.00 -1.99
CA SER A 61 -8.18 0.90 -1.66
C SER A 61 -8.95 0.20 -2.78
N GLY A 62 -9.65 -0.88 -2.48
CA GLY A 62 -10.72 -1.42 -3.31
C GLY A 62 -12.07 -0.82 -2.94
N GLU A 63 -13.15 -1.38 -3.48
CA GLU A 63 -14.52 -0.94 -3.16
C GLU A 63 -14.86 -1.11 -1.68
N ASN A 64 -14.47 -2.24 -1.08
CA ASN A 64 -14.90 -2.64 0.27
C ASN A 64 -13.73 -2.90 1.24
N MET A 65 -12.48 -2.84 0.77
CA MET A 65 -11.31 -3.20 1.59
C MET A 65 -10.10 -2.36 1.22
N HIS A 66 -9.22 -2.18 2.20
CA HIS A 66 -7.89 -1.64 1.99
C HIS A 66 -6.86 -2.75 2.13
N LEU A 67 -5.82 -2.69 1.30
CA LEU A 67 -4.55 -3.32 1.61
C LEU A 67 -3.56 -2.23 2.01
N ILE A 68 -3.04 -2.33 3.23
CA ILE A 68 -2.15 -1.33 3.80
C ILE A 68 -0.78 -1.95 4.02
N ARG A 69 0.27 -1.27 3.58
CA ARG A 69 1.64 -1.56 3.96
C ARG A 69 2.13 -0.46 4.90
N ALA A 70 2.32 -0.84 6.16
CA ALA A 70 2.76 0.03 7.23
C ALA A 70 4.22 -0.32 7.63
N THR A 71 5.08 0.68 7.74
CA THR A 71 6.46 0.53 8.23
C THR A 71 6.69 1.52 9.36
N TYR A 72 7.10 1.01 10.51
CA TYR A 72 7.38 1.80 11.70
C TYR A 72 8.87 1.70 12.05
N PRO A 73 9.54 2.82 12.34
CA PRO A 73 10.85 2.79 12.98
C PRO A 73 10.78 2.12 14.37
N PRO A 74 11.87 1.50 14.84
CA PRO A 74 11.94 0.96 16.20
C PRO A 74 11.65 2.04 17.25
N GLY A 75 10.85 1.71 18.26
CA GLY A 75 10.43 2.62 19.32
C GLY A 75 9.31 3.59 18.92
N THR A 76 8.80 3.53 17.68
CA THR A 76 7.61 4.29 17.29
C THR A 76 6.36 3.57 17.79
N PRO A 77 5.40 4.28 18.42
CA PRO A 77 4.18 3.65 18.90
C PRO A 77 3.27 3.27 17.73
N TYR A 78 2.76 2.04 17.74
CA TYR A 78 1.54 1.70 17.02
C TYR A 78 0.37 2.04 17.93
N ALA A 79 -0.07 3.30 17.89
CA ALA A 79 -1.05 3.82 18.85
C ALA A 79 -2.32 2.96 18.93
N MET A 80 -2.81 2.72 20.15
CA MET A 80 -4.09 2.04 20.36
C MET A 80 -5.22 2.83 19.69
N HIS A 81 -6.00 2.17 18.84
CA HIS A 81 -7.16 2.73 18.16
C HIS A 81 -8.18 1.64 17.85
N SER A 82 -9.35 2.04 17.36
CA SER A 82 -10.40 1.13 16.88
C SER A 82 -11.16 1.79 15.73
N HIS A 83 -11.84 0.97 14.93
CA HIS A 83 -12.68 1.40 13.82
C HIS A 83 -13.75 0.35 13.53
N PRO A 84 -14.87 0.73 12.88
CA PRO A 84 -16.00 -0.18 12.64
C PRO A 84 -15.70 -1.27 11.60
N TYR A 85 -14.61 -1.14 10.85
CA TYR A 85 -14.18 -2.13 9.85
C TYR A 85 -13.31 -3.20 10.51
N GLU A 86 -13.40 -4.45 10.06
CA GLU A 86 -12.49 -5.49 10.52
C GLU A 86 -11.10 -5.35 9.88
N GLN A 87 -10.05 -5.77 10.59
CA GLN A 87 -8.68 -5.75 10.08
C GLN A 87 -8.01 -7.12 10.24
N PHE A 88 -7.45 -7.61 9.13
CA PHE A 88 -6.44 -8.68 9.14
C PHE A 88 -5.08 -8.09 8.83
N SER A 89 -4.05 -8.62 9.48
CA SER A 89 -2.68 -8.15 9.27
C SER A 89 -1.67 -9.27 9.47
N LEU A 90 -0.53 -9.13 8.79
CA LEU A 90 0.59 -10.06 8.85
C LEU A 90 1.87 -9.27 9.13
N LEU A 91 2.63 -9.68 10.14
CA LEU A 91 3.93 -9.10 10.41
C LEU A 91 4.95 -9.66 9.40
N LEU A 92 5.49 -8.80 8.55
CA LEU A 92 6.44 -9.22 7.51
C LEU A 92 7.89 -9.25 8.01
N SER A 93 8.25 -8.35 8.93
CA SER A 93 9.61 -8.21 9.46
C SER A 93 9.60 -7.48 10.80
N GLY A 94 10.62 -7.70 11.64
CA GLY A 94 10.74 -7.04 12.94
C GLY A 94 10.06 -7.84 14.06
N ARG A 95 9.67 -7.14 15.13
CA ARG A 95 8.91 -7.66 16.27
C ARG A 95 7.89 -6.60 16.67
N LEU A 96 6.79 -7.01 17.29
CA LEU A 96 5.78 -6.10 17.80
C LEU A 96 5.23 -6.66 19.10
N ARG A 97 5.22 -5.85 20.17
CA ARG A 97 4.43 -6.13 21.38
C ARG A 97 3.00 -5.71 21.10
N LEU A 98 2.23 -6.61 20.48
CA LEU A 98 0.86 -6.36 20.03
C LEU A 98 -0.14 -6.50 21.18
N THR A 99 -1.19 -5.68 21.14
CA THR A 99 -2.42 -5.81 21.92
C THR A 99 -3.63 -5.75 20.99
N VAL A 100 -4.56 -6.70 21.13
CA VAL A 100 -5.88 -6.71 20.49
C VAL A 100 -6.91 -7.07 21.54
N GLY A 101 -7.77 -6.12 21.89
CA GLY A 101 -8.72 -6.27 23.00
C GLY A 101 -7.98 -6.52 24.31
N ASP A 102 -8.18 -7.70 24.89
CA ASP A 102 -7.59 -8.19 26.14
C ASP A 102 -6.38 -9.12 25.93
N GLU A 103 -6.06 -9.48 24.69
CA GLU A 103 -4.88 -10.28 24.37
C GLU A 103 -3.68 -9.39 24.06
N SER A 104 -2.59 -9.61 24.79
CA SER A 104 -1.31 -8.93 24.54
C SER A 104 -0.17 -9.94 24.50
N ARG A 105 0.51 -10.07 23.35
CA ARG A 105 1.77 -10.85 23.23
C ARG A 105 2.79 -10.23 22.28
N GLU A 106 4.04 -10.70 22.35
CA GLU A 106 5.01 -10.43 21.29
C GLU A 106 4.67 -11.31 20.08
N ILE A 107 4.73 -10.72 18.89
CA ILE A 107 4.58 -11.42 17.61
C ILE A 107 5.84 -11.26 16.77
N VAL A 108 6.11 -12.25 15.91
CA VAL A 108 7.30 -12.34 15.07
C VAL A 108 6.92 -12.46 13.58
N PRO A 109 7.87 -12.36 12.63
CA PRO A 109 7.55 -12.42 11.21
C PRO A 109 6.85 -13.72 10.85
N GLY A 110 5.75 -13.61 10.09
CA GLY A 110 4.86 -14.72 9.75
C GLY A 110 3.65 -14.87 10.68
N ASP A 111 3.66 -14.25 11.85
CA ASP A 111 2.47 -14.14 12.70
C ASP A 111 1.52 -13.09 12.14
N GLY A 112 0.22 -13.32 12.32
CA GLY A 112 -0.83 -12.37 11.98
C GLY A 112 -1.76 -12.08 13.15
N TRP A 113 -2.57 -11.05 12.99
CA TRP A 113 -3.64 -10.73 13.92
C TRP A 113 -4.93 -10.37 13.19
N TYR A 114 -6.02 -10.56 13.91
CA TYR A 114 -7.37 -10.19 13.53
C TYR A 114 -7.90 -9.21 14.56
N ALA A 115 -8.26 -8.00 14.14
CA ALA A 115 -8.97 -7.05 14.97
C ALA A 115 -10.43 -6.97 14.48
N PRO A 116 -11.40 -7.47 15.26
CA PRO A 116 -12.81 -7.29 14.95
C PRO A 116 -13.23 -5.82 14.95
N SER A 117 -14.38 -5.53 14.35
CA SER A 117 -15.01 -4.20 14.41
C SER A 117 -15.05 -3.66 15.84
N ASP A 118 -14.62 -2.42 15.98
CA ASP A 118 -14.63 -1.64 17.23
C ASP A 118 -13.79 -2.24 18.38
N VAL A 119 -12.97 -3.27 18.12
CA VAL A 119 -12.03 -3.82 19.10
C VAL A 119 -10.73 -2.99 19.09
N PRO A 120 -10.32 -2.40 20.22
CA PRO A 120 -9.08 -1.65 20.31
C PRO A 120 -7.86 -2.51 19.99
N HIS A 121 -6.95 -1.99 19.17
CA HIS A 121 -5.72 -2.67 18.81
C HIS A 121 -4.57 -1.68 18.58
N GLY A 122 -3.35 -2.14 18.84
CA GLY A 122 -2.14 -1.31 18.86
C GLY A 122 -0.96 -2.04 19.50
N GLY A 123 0.17 -1.36 19.68
CA GLY A 123 1.35 -1.96 20.30
C GLY A 123 2.61 -1.08 20.26
N GLU A 124 3.72 -1.70 20.62
CA GLU A 124 5.06 -1.10 20.62
C GLU A 124 5.98 -1.88 19.66
N VAL A 125 6.60 -1.15 18.73
CA VAL A 125 7.48 -1.68 17.65
C VAL A 125 8.93 -1.75 18.10
#